data_AF-A0A5K1GTJ4-F1
#
_entry.id   AF-A0A5K1GTJ4-F1
#
_cell.length_a   1.000
_cell.length_b   1.000
_cell.length_c   1.000
_cell.angle_alpha   90.00
_cell.angle_beta   90.00
_cell.angle_gamma   90.00
#
_symmetry.space_group_name_H-M   'P 1'
#
loop_
_entity.id
_entity.type
_entity.pdbx_description
1 polymer ?
#
loop_
_entity_poly.entity_id
_entity_poly.type
_entity_poly.pdbx_seq_one_letter_code
_entity_poly.pdbx_strand_id
1 'polypeptide(L)' 'GMGEPLHNVDNVIKAAAIMVDDQGLHFSPRKVTVSTSGLVPQIKRFLRESNCQLAVSLNATTDE' A
#
# COMPACT_ATOMS: atom_id res chain seq x y z
N GLY A 1 8.68 -0.04 8.16
CA GLY A 1 9.65 -0.65 7.22
C GLY A 1 10.63 0.39 6.74
N MET A 2 11.62 0.01 5.93
CA MET A 2 12.54 0.94 5.28
C MET A 2 12.04 1.28 3.87
N GLY A 3 12.17 2.54 3.46
CA GLY A 3 11.81 3.02 2.12
C GLY A 3 10.33 3.35 1.95
N GLU A 4 10.04 4.08 0.86
CA GLU A 4 8.68 4.43 0.43
C GLU A 4 8.10 3.31 -0.44
N PRO A 5 7.05 2.60 0.00
CA PRO A 5 6.49 1.45 -0.74
C PRO A 5 6.07 1.80 -2.17
N LEU A 6 5.53 3.00 -2.40
CA LEU A 6 5.01 3.37 -3.72
C LEU A 6 6.08 3.75 -4.74
N HIS A 7 7.36 3.88 -4.35
CA HIS A 7 8.47 3.87 -5.33
C HIS A 7 8.62 2.51 -6.01
N ASN A 8 8.10 1.45 -5.41
CA ASN A 8 8.18 0.08 -5.92
C ASN A 8 6.79 -0.57 -6.02
N VAL A 9 5.84 0.17 -6.61
CA VAL A 9 4.41 -0.18 -6.60
C VAL A 9 4.12 -1.58 -7.17
N ASP A 10 4.84 -2.00 -8.21
CA ASP A 10 4.62 -3.29 -8.87
C ASP A 10 4.89 -4.46 -7.92
N ASN A 11 6.03 -4.41 -7.22
CA ASN A 11 6.39 -5.45 -6.26
C ASN A 11 5.54 -5.39 -5.00
N VAL A 12 5.11 -4.18 -4.58
CA VAL A 12 4.21 -4.02 -3.44
C VAL A 12 2.82 -4.59 -3.74
N ILE A 13 2.25 -4.33 -4.91
CA ILE A 13 0.97 -4.91 -5.33
C ILE A 13 1.09 -6.44 -5.39
N LYS A 14 2.16 -6.96 -5.99
CA LYS A 14 2.39 -8.41 -6.07
C LYS A 14 2.51 -9.04 -4.68
N ALA A 15 3.26 -8.42 -3.77
CA ALA A 15 3.40 -8.91 -2.41
C ALA A 15 2.05 -8.87 -1.66
N ALA A 16 1.31 -7.77 -1.79
CA ALA A 16 -0.01 -7.62 -1.19
C ALA A 16 -1.00 -8.68 -1.70
N ALA A 17 -0.97 -8.98 -3.00
CA ALA A 17 -1.78 -10.05 -3.60
C ALA A 17 -1.44 -11.42 -2.97
N ILE A 18 -0.15 -11.76 -2.84
CA ILE A 18 0.28 -13.02 -2.20
C ILE A 18 -0.15 -13.08 -0.73
N MET A 19 -0.13 -11.96 0.00
CA MET A 19 -0.54 -11.93 1.40
C MET A 19 -2.03 -12.24 1.58
N VAL A 20 -2.88 -11.81 0.65
CA VAL A 20 -4.34 -11.99 0.75
C VAL A 20 -4.88 -13.19 -0.03
N ASP A 21 -4.05 -13.81 -0.87
CA ASP A 21 -4.42 -14.98 -1.66
C ASP A 21 -4.69 -16.19 -0.77
N ASP A 22 -5.68 -17.00 -1.17
CA ASP A 22 -6.12 -18.16 -0.40
C ASP A 22 -5.07 -19.27 -0.33
N GLN A 23 -4.21 -19.37 -1.35
CA GLN A 23 -3.04 -20.26 -1.42
C GLN A 23 -1.76 -19.58 -0.90
N GLY A 24 -1.83 -18.31 -0.54
CA GLY A 24 -0.75 -17.54 0.06
C GLY A 24 -0.81 -17.54 1.57
N LEU A 25 -0.80 -16.35 2.18
CA LEU A 25 -0.92 -16.22 3.64
C LEU A 25 -2.38 -16.17 4.13
N HIS A 26 -3.35 -16.12 3.20
CA HIS A 26 -4.79 -16.09 3.51
C HIS A 26 -5.16 -14.98 4.52
N PHE A 27 -4.49 -13.83 4.46
CA PHE A 27 -4.87 -12.70 5.31
C PHE A 27 -6.08 -11.98 4.73
N SER A 28 -6.99 -11.55 5.61
CA SER A 28 -8.03 -10.61 5.20
C SER A 28 -7.36 -9.35 4.62
N PRO A 29 -7.79 -8.83 3.46
CA PRO A 29 -7.25 -7.58 2.90
C PRO A 29 -7.34 -6.40 3.87
N ARG A 30 -8.30 -6.44 4.80
CA ARG A 30 -8.45 -5.44 5.87
C ARG A 30 -7.35 -5.48 6.93
N LYS A 31 -6.55 -6.55 6.98
CA LYS A 31 -5.42 -6.73 7.90
C LYS A 31 -4.07 -6.41 7.26
N VAL A 32 -4.04 -6.10 5.96
CA VAL A 32 -2.83 -5.72 5.23
C VAL A 32 -2.92 -4.23 4.92
N THR A 33 -2.02 -3.44 5.51
CA THR A 33 -2.00 -1.97 5.34
C THR A 33 -0.67 -1.51 4.76
N VAL A 34 -0.72 -0.80 3.64
CA VAL A 34 0.43 -0.14 3.01
C VAL A 34 0.45 1.32 3.42
N SER A 35 1.54 1.80 4.01
CA SER A 35 1.73 3.21 4.37
C SER A 35 2.54 3.93 3.30
N THR A 36 2.18 5.19 2.98
CA THR A 36 2.88 6.01 1.98
C THR A 36 3.03 7.46 2.43
N SER A 37 4.10 8.11 1.98
CA SER A 37 4.38 9.55 2.15
C SER A 37 3.65 10.47 1.17
N GLY A 38 2.90 9.93 0.17
CA GLY A 38 2.03 10.77 -0.67
C GLY A 38 2.32 10.80 -2.16
N LEU A 39 2.81 9.70 -2.77
CA LEU A 39 2.98 9.62 -4.22
C LEU A 39 1.63 9.47 -4.95
N VAL A 40 0.93 10.59 -5.18
CA VAL A 40 -0.45 10.63 -5.68
C VAL A 40 -0.73 9.75 -6.91
N PRO A 41 0.10 9.73 -7.98
CA PRO A 41 -0.14 8.85 -9.12
C PRO A 41 -0.11 7.36 -8.73
N GLN A 42 0.82 6.99 -7.85
CA GLN A 42 1.00 5.61 -7.41
C GLN A 42 -0.05 5.19 -6.38
N ILE A 43 -0.56 6.12 -5.58
CA ILE A 43 -1.72 5.90 -4.70
C ILE A 43 -2.94 5.50 -5.55
N LYS A 44 -3.23 6.28 -6.59
CA LYS A 44 -4.34 5.98 -7.51
C LYS A 44 -4.16 4.63 -8.19
N ARG A 45 -2.92 4.29 -8.54
CA ARG A 45 -2.59 2.98 -9.13
C ARG A 45 -2.84 1.85 -8.14
N PHE A 46 -2.28 1.95 -6.94
CA PHE A 46 -2.45 0.96 -5.87
C PHE A 46 -3.92 0.73 -5.53
N LEU A 47 -4.72 1.78 -5.39
CA LEU A 47 -6.16 1.68 -5.08
C LEU A 47 -6.99 1.04 -6.20
N ARG A 48 -6.49 1.02 -7.45
CA ARG A 48 -7.16 0.33 -8.56
C ARG A 48 -6.76 -1.14 -8.66
N GLU A 49 -5.53 -1.47 -8.28
CA GLU A 49 -4.92 -2.79 -8.50
C GLU A 49 -4.89 -3.66 -7.23
N SER A 50 -5.07 -3.09 -6.04
CA SER A 50 -5.01 -3.78 -4.75
C SER A 50 -6.26 -3.52 -3.90
N ASN A 51 -6.71 -4.55 -3.20
CA ASN A 51 -7.81 -4.48 -2.22
C ASN A 51 -7.32 -4.26 -0.78
N CYS A 52 -6.01 -4.12 -0.57
CA CYS A 52 -5.43 -3.89 0.75
C CYS A 52 -5.63 -2.45 1.22
N GLN A 53 -5.55 -2.24 2.54
CA GLN A 53 -5.71 -0.91 3.11
C GLN A 53 -4.52 -0.01 2.77
N LEU A 54 -4.79 1.28 2.64
CA LEU A 54 -3.79 2.32 2.45
C LEU A 54 -3.83 3.29 3.64
N ALA A 55 -2.67 3.60 4.20
CA ALA A 55 -2.48 4.64 5.20
C ALA A 55 -1.61 5.76 4.61
N VAL A 56 -1.99 7.02 4.83
CA VAL A 56 -1.21 8.18 4.40
C VAL A 56 -0.46 8.73 5.61
N SER A 57 0.85 8.83 5.49
CA SER A 57 1.72 9.38 6.53
C SER A 57 1.71 10.90 6.45
N LEU A 58 0.83 11.52 7.22
CA LEU A 58 0.75 12.97 7.35
C LEU A 58 1.51 13.41 8.60
N ASN A 59 2.60 14.14 8.41
CA ASN A 59 3.45 14.61 9.51
C ASN A 59 3.24 16.09 9.87
N ALA A 60 2.45 16.82 9.09
CA ALA A 60 2.17 18.24 9.31
C ALA A 60 0.70 18.55 9.03
N THR A 61 0.15 19.51 9.78
CA THR A 61 -1.22 20.02 9.56
C THR A 61 -1.27 21.06 8.44
N THR A 62 -0.12 21.53 7.97
CA THR A 62 0.09 22.59 6.98
C THR A 62 1.36 22.29 6.18
N ASP A 63 1.44 22.77 4.94
CA ASP A 63 2.62 22.59 4.06
C ASP A 63 3.76 23.60 4.34
N GLU A 64 3.54 24.53 5.27
CA GLU A 64 4.44 25.62 5.67
C GLU A 64 5.37 25.23 6.82
#